data_AF-A0A172TTV5-F1
#
_entry.id   AF-A0A172TTV5-F1
#
_cell.length_a   1.000
_cell.length_b   1.000
_cell.length_c   1.000
_cell.angle_alpha   90.00
_cell.angle_beta   90.00
_cell.angle_gamma   90.00
#
_symmetry.space_group_name_H-M   'P 1'
#
loop_
_entity.id
_entity.type
_entity.pdbx_description
1 polymer ?
#
loop_
_entity_poly.entity_id
_entity_poly.type
_entity_poly.pdbx_seq_one_letter_code
_entity_poly.pdbx_strand_id
1 'polypeptide(L)'
;MKASILTCLLIFTTIITQAQKPRDGSYTFAIAFAEWGGKSQGNTCTVIVKGSQVKVINNGTGTLKQFKGEVMDEGILMIHRTGRWIIGHDAKDKYAKQIGGCSDGPAEIDFKNKRFWIC
;
A
#
# COMPACT_ATOMS: atom_id res chain seq x y z
N MET A 1 33.13 -31.45 -39.57
CA MET A 1 32.13 -30.37 -39.71
C MET A 1 31.56 -30.09 -38.32
N LYS A 2 31.86 -28.95 -37.71
CA LYS A 2 31.47 -28.61 -36.32
C LYS A 2 30.17 -27.79 -36.37
N ALA A 3 29.05 -28.40 -35.99
CA ALA A 3 27.77 -27.71 -35.89
C ALA A 3 27.81 -26.77 -34.67
N SER A 4 27.77 -25.47 -34.91
CA SER A 4 27.68 -24.45 -33.86
C SER A 4 26.22 -24.28 -33.45
N ILE A 5 25.89 -24.69 -32.22
CA ILE A 5 24.56 -24.51 -31.63
C ILE A 5 24.47 -23.05 -31.16
N LEU A 6 23.73 -22.24 -31.89
CA LEU A 6 23.44 -20.85 -31.54
C LEU A 6 22.30 -20.84 -30.50
N THR A 7 22.65 -20.84 -29.21
CA THR A 7 21.67 -20.72 -28.12
C THR A 7 21.15 -19.29 -28.04
N CYS A 8 19.92 -19.07 -28.50
CA CYS A 8 19.21 -17.80 -28.39
C CYS A 8 18.73 -17.61 -26.94
N LEU A 9 19.41 -16.75 -26.19
CA LEU A 9 19.07 -16.41 -24.80
C LEU A 9 17.85 -15.48 -24.78
N LEU A 10 16.66 -16.03 -24.58
CA LEU A 10 15.41 -15.28 -24.36
C LEU A 10 15.48 -14.54 -23.02
N ILE A 11 15.79 -13.25 -23.07
CA ILE A 11 15.76 -12.35 -21.91
C ILE A 11 14.28 -12.09 -21.56
N PHE A 12 13.74 -12.82 -20.59
CA PHE A 12 12.44 -12.50 -19.99
C PHE A 12 12.57 -11.22 -19.15
N THR A 13 12.30 -10.07 -19.76
CA THR A 13 12.10 -8.83 -19.01
C THR A 13 10.77 -8.93 -18.26
N THR A 14 10.83 -9.21 -16.96
CA THR A 14 9.67 -9.11 -16.08
C THR A 14 9.32 -7.63 -15.91
N ILE A 15 8.30 -7.18 -16.63
CA ILE A 15 7.68 -5.88 -16.37
C ILE A 15 6.99 -6.02 -15.01
N ILE A 16 7.59 -5.45 -13.96
CA ILE A 16 6.95 -5.33 -12.66
C ILE A 16 5.83 -4.28 -12.83
N THR A 17 4.63 -4.74 -13.16
CA THR A 17 3.44 -3.89 -13.23
C THR A 17 3.11 -3.43 -11.81
N GLN A 18 3.61 -2.25 -11.45
CA GLN A 18 3.22 -1.58 -10.21
C GLN A 18 1.73 -1.25 -10.29
N ALA A 19 1.03 -1.36 -9.16
CA ALA A 19 -0.37 -0.98 -9.10
C ALA A 19 -0.47 0.52 -9.43
N GLN A 20 -1.16 0.84 -10.53
CA GLN A 20 -1.45 2.22 -10.87
C GLN A 20 -2.26 2.86 -9.73
N LYS A 21 -1.96 4.12 -9.42
CA LYS A 21 -2.77 4.91 -8.49
C LYS A 21 -4.26 4.76 -8.86
N PRO A 22 -5.15 4.49 -7.90
CA PRO A 22 -6.57 4.40 -8.20
C PRO A 22 -7.09 5.75 -8.71
N ARG A 23 -8.23 5.70 -9.39
CA ARG A 23 -9.00 6.91 -9.71
C ARG A 23 -9.50 7.55 -8.41
N ASP A 24 -9.96 8.79 -8.51
CA ASP A 24 -10.66 9.44 -7.41
C ASP A 24 -11.91 8.64 -7.06
N GLY A 25 -12.20 8.51 -5.77
CA GLY A 25 -13.29 7.68 -5.29
C GLY A 25 -13.15 7.26 -3.83
N SER A 26 -14.06 6.39 -3.41
CA SER A 26 -14.09 5.81 -2.07
C SER A 26 -14.02 4.29 -2.17
N TYR A 27 -13.15 3.67 -1.38
CA TYR A 27 -12.84 2.25 -1.47
C TYR A 27 -12.78 1.61 -0.09
N THR A 28 -13.41 0.45 0.06
CA THR A 28 -13.29 -0.34 1.29
C THR A 28 -12.02 -1.21 1.23
N PHE A 29 -11.17 -1.05 2.23
CA PHE A 29 -9.91 -1.76 2.41
C PHE A 29 -9.97 -2.63 3.66
N ALA A 30 -9.28 -3.76 3.64
CA ALA A 30 -8.98 -4.50 4.86
C ALA A 30 -7.88 -3.75 5.63
N ILE A 31 -8.05 -3.57 6.94
CA ILE A 31 -6.95 -3.13 7.80
C ILE A 31 -6.05 -4.33 8.05
N ALA A 32 -4.75 -4.18 7.80
CA ALA A 32 -3.75 -5.22 7.95
C ALA A 32 -2.84 -4.89 9.13
N PHE A 33 -2.85 -5.74 10.16
CA PHE A 33 -2.03 -5.54 11.36
C PHE A 33 -0.67 -6.22 11.20
N ALA A 34 0.41 -5.44 11.25
CA ALA A 34 1.76 -5.97 11.07
C ALA A 34 2.15 -6.97 12.17
N GLU A 35 1.73 -6.71 13.42
CA GLU A 35 1.98 -7.60 14.57
C GLU A 35 1.38 -9.00 14.39
N TRP A 36 0.33 -9.10 13.57
CA TRP A 36 -0.42 -10.34 13.34
C TRP A 36 -0.15 -10.93 11.96
N GLY A 37 1.01 -10.64 11.37
CA GLY A 37 1.40 -11.13 10.04
C GLY A 37 0.45 -10.64 8.93
N GLY A 38 -0.17 -9.48 9.12
CA GLY A 38 -1.13 -8.89 8.20
C GLY A 38 -2.55 -9.48 8.29
N LYS A 39 -2.89 -10.28 9.29
CA LYS A 39 -4.29 -10.69 9.47
C LYS A 39 -5.16 -9.47 9.75
N SER A 40 -6.36 -9.41 9.17
CA SER A 40 -7.26 -8.25 9.31
C SER A 40 -8.18 -8.33 10.52
N GLN A 41 -8.44 -9.53 11.05
CA GLN A 41 -9.39 -9.75 12.14
C GLN A 41 -10.80 -9.18 11.84
N GLY A 42 -11.15 -9.06 10.55
CA GLY A 42 -12.43 -8.48 10.10
C GLY A 42 -12.50 -6.96 10.17
N ASN A 43 -11.39 -6.27 10.46
CA ASN A 43 -11.31 -4.81 10.51
C ASN A 43 -11.17 -4.23 9.09
N THR A 44 -11.93 -3.18 8.81
CA THR A 44 -11.95 -2.50 7.51
C THR A 44 -11.91 -0.98 7.68
N CYS A 45 -11.43 -0.30 6.65
CA CYS A 45 -11.44 1.15 6.55
C CYS A 45 -11.97 1.59 5.18
N THR A 46 -12.43 2.84 5.12
CA THR A 46 -12.77 3.54 3.89
C THR A 46 -11.59 4.43 3.49
N VAL A 47 -11.02 4.18 2.33
CA VAL A 47 -9.98 4.98 1.70
C VAL A 47 -10.63 5.91 0.68
N ILE A 48 -10.54 7.21 0.91
CA ILE A 48 -11.07 8.25 0.02
C ILE A 48 -9.91 8.90 -0.72
N VAL A 49 -9.89 8.82 -2.05
CA VAL A 49 -8.87 9.39 -2.92
C VAL A 49 -9.45 10.57 -3.69
N LYS A 50 -8.75 11.72 -3.65
CA LYS A 50 -9.09 12.94 -4.40
C LYS A 50 -7.82 13.58 -4.95
N GLY A 51 -7.56 13.46 -6.24
CA GLY A 51 -6.26 13.79 -6.80
C GLY A 51 -5.19 13.01 -6.04
N SER A 52 -4.07 13.65 -5.67
CA SER A 52 -3.02 13.01 -4.85
C SER A 52 -3.36 12.91 -3.36
N GLN A 53 -4.46 13.50 -2.89
CA GLN A 53 -4.84 13.44 -1.49
C GLN A 53 -5.56 12.14 -1.16
N VAL A 54 -5.34 11.63 0.05
CA VAL A 54 -6.01 10.45 0.58
C VAL A 54 -6.41 10.67 2.03
N LYS A 55 -7.57 10.13 2.40
CA LYS A 55 -8.04 10.05 3.78
C LYS A 55 -8.49 8.63 4.07
N VAL A 56 -8.07 8.07 5.20
CA VAL A 56 -8.42 6.72 5.64
C VAL A 56 -9.28 6.82 6.89
N ILE A 57 -10.49 6.26 6.83
CA ILE A 57 -11.48 6.34 7.91
C ILE A 57 -11.81 4.93 8.37
N ASN A 58 -11.75 4.67 9.68
CA ASN A 58 -12.09 3.36 10.23
C ASN A 58 -13.61 3.09 10.08
N ASN A 59 -13.98 1.92 9.54
CA ASN A 59 -15.40 1.57 9.37
C ASN A 59 -16.06 1.05 10.65
N GLY A 60 -15.28 0.81 11.71
CA GLY A 60 -15.77 0.25 12.96
C GLY A 60 -16.21 -1.21 12.82
N THR A 61 -15.45 -2.04 12.12
CA THR A 61 -15.69 -3.49 12.01
C THR A 61 -14.70 -4.25 12.89
N GLY A 62 -14.85 -5.57 13.03
CA GLY A 62 -13.88 -6.42 13.73
C GLY A 62 -13.65 -6.05 15.21
N THR A 63 -12.38 -5.88 15.57
CA THR A 63 -11.90 -5.55 16.92
C THR A 63 -11.78 -4.04 17.16
N LEU A 64 -11.95 -3.21 16.12
CA LEU A 64 -11.83 -1.75 16.17
C LEU A 64 -13.19 -1.03 16.10
N LYS A 65 -14.28 -1.69 16.52
CA LYS A 65 -15.66 -1.17 16.43
C LYS A 65 -15.84 0.18 17.13
N GLN A 66 -15.18 0.37 18.26
CA GLN A 66 -15.24 1.60 19.06
C GLN A 66 -14.66 2.83 18.35
N PHE A 67 -13.81 2.65 17.35
CA PHE A 67 -13.13 3.73 16.62
C PHE A 67 -13.84 4.06 15.30
N LYS A 68 -15.13 3.71 15.17
CA LYS A 68 -15.90 3.94 13.95
C LYS A 68 -15.92 5.42 13.58
N GLY A 69 -15.53 5.72 12.35
CA GLY A 69 -15.54 7.09 11.81
C GLY A 69 -14.28 7.89 12.13
N GLU A 70 -13.36 7.36 12.93
CA GLU A 70 -12.08 8.01 13.20
C GLU A 70 -11.18 8.01 11.96
N VAL A 71 -10.45 9.12 11.77
CA VAL A 71 -9.43 9.24 10.74
C VAL A 71 -8.20 8.48 11.22
N MET A 72 -7.82 7.43 10.49
CA MET A 72 -6.64 6.61 10.79
C MET A 72 -5.36 7.25 10.24
N ASP A 73 -5.46 7.85 9.05
CA ASP A 73 -4.38 8.62 8.42
C ASP A 73 -4.97 9.53 7.32
N GLU A 74 -4.28 10.61 7.01
CA GLU A 74 -4.66 11.57 5.97
C GLU A 74 -3.42 12.27 5.41
N GLY A 75 -3.22 12.24 4.11
CA GLY A 75 -2.02 12.83 3.51
C GLY A 75 -1.98 12.74 2.00
N ILE A 76 -0.77 12.62 1.46
CA ILE A 76 -0.50 12.60 0.03
C ILE A 76 -0.05 11.21 -0.41
N LEU A 77 -0.72 10.66 -1.42
CA LEU A 77 -0.30 9.42 -2.08
C LEU A 77 0.99 9.66 -2.85
N MET A 78 2.01 8.90 -2.50
CA MET A 78 3.30 8.90 -3.18
C MET A 78 3.90 7.50 -3.24
N ILE A 79 4.83 7.31 -4.18
CA ILE A 79 5.56 6.06 -4.35
C ILE A 79 6.87 6.18 -3.59
N HIS A 80 7.07 5.31 -2.59
CA HIS A 80 8.33 5.15 -1.89
C HIS A 80 9.41 4.56 -2.82
N ARG A 81 10.71 4.77 -2.52
CA ARG A 81 11.85 4.23 -3.29
C ARG A 81 11.84 2.71 -3.47
N THR A 82 11.06 1.98 -2.67
CA THR A 82 10.83 0.53 -2.82
C THR A 82 9.77 0.19 -3.88
N GLY A 83 9.11 1.18 -4.48
CA GLY A 83 7.97 1.01 -5.39
C GLY A 83 6.62 0.78 -4.69
N ARG A 84 6.58 0.85 -3.35
CA ARG A 84 5.34 0.69 -2.57
C ARG A 84 4.63 2.03 -2.41
N TRP A 85 3.32 2.00 -2.44
CA TRP A 85 2.49 3.17 -2.19
C TRP A 85 2.43 3.47 -0.69
N ILE A 86 2.58 4.75 -0.36
CA ILE A 86 2.52 5.25 1.00
C ILE A 86 1.62 6.47 1.10
N ILE A 87 1.15 6.75 2.31
CA ILE A 87 0.57 8.02 2.70
C ILE A 87 1.68 8.83 3.35
N GLY A 88 2.22 9.80 2.61
CA GLY A 88 3.27 10.69 3.09
C GLY A 88 2.74 12.07 3.45
N HIS A 89 3.47 12.74 4.32
CA HIS A 89 3.20 14.08 4.83
C HIS A 89 4.24 15.08 4.36
N ASP A 90 5.45 14.60 4.03
CA ASP A 90 6.56 15.37 3.47
C ASP A 90 7.10 14.72 2.19
N ALA A 91 7.68 15.53 1.28
CA ALA A 91 8.29 15.02 0.06
C ALA A 91 9.48 14.07 0.30
N LYS A 92 10.09 14.10 1.50
CA LYS A 92 11.19 13.21 1.90
C LYS A 92 10.72 11.79 2.22
N ASP A 93 9.43 11.60 2.48
CA ASP A 93 8.87 10.31 2.92
C ASP A 93 9.02 9.23 1.85
N LYS A 94 9.13 9.62 0.58
CA LYS A 94 9.48 8.73 -0.53
C LYS A 94 10.86 8.05 -0.36
N TYR A 95 11.70 8.53 0.54
CA TYR A 95 13.02 7.95 0.85
C TYR A 95 13.15 7.49 2.30
N ALA A 96 12.04 7.40 3.05
CA ALA A 96 12.07 6.92 4.43
C ALA A 96 12.84 5.60 4.57
N LYS A 97 13.52 5.42 5.70
CA LYS A 97 14.30 4.18 5.93
C LYS A 97 13.38 2.96 6.01
N GLN A 98 12.20 3.15 6.61
CA GLN A 98 11.17 2.15 6.83
C GLN A 98 9.80 2.75 6.47
N ILE A 99 8.83 1.90 6.15
CA ILE A 99 7.45 2.28 5.85
C ILE A 99 6.49 1.24 6.45
N GLY A 100 5.29 1.67 6.82
CA GLY A 100 4.19 0.82 7.26
C GLY A 100 4.42 0.07 8.58
N GLY A 101 3.39 -0.70 8.97
CA GLY A 101 3.40 -1.56 10.16
C GLY A 101 3.66 -0.79 11.45
N CYS A 102 4.55 -1.33 12.29
CA CYS A 102 4.94 -0.74 13.58
C CYS A 102 6.19 0.16 13.48
N SER A 103 6.48 0.70 12.29
CA SER A 103 7.58 1.67 12.14
C SER A 103 7.08 3.10 12.32
N ASP A 104 7.99 4.02 12.66
CA ASP A 104 7.71 5.47 12.66
C ASP A 104 7.67 6.06 11.24
N GLY A 105 7.74 5.22 10.21
CA GLY A 105 7.69 5.62 8.81
C GLY A 105 6.25 5.90 8.33
N PRO A 106 6.12 6.43 7.11
CA PRO A 106 4.81 6.69 6.51
C PRO A 106 3.99 5.40 6.37
N ALA A 107 2.67 5.51 6.53
CA ALA A 107 1.78 4.37 6.44
C ALA A 107 1.79 3.80 5.02
N GLU A 108 1.77 2.47 4.92
CA GLU A 108 1.69 1.80 3.63
C GLU A 108 0.24 1.52 3.24
N ILE A 109 -0.08 1.82 1.98
CA ILE A 109 -1.37 1.52 1.38
C ILE A 109 -1.21 0.65 0.12
N ASP A 110 -1.72 -0.57 0.18
CA ASP A 110 -1.65 -1.53 -0.92
C ASP A 110 -2.94 -1.52 -1.73
N PHE A 111 -2.94 -0.77 -2.83
CA PHE A 111 -4.09 -0.69 -3.73
C PHE A 111 -4.40 -2.00 -4.46
N LYS A 112 -3.38 -2.83 -4.73
CA LYS A 112 -3.56 -4.10 -5.45
C LYS A 112 -4.35 -5.08 -4.61
N ASN A 113 -3.96 -5.22 -3.35
CA ASN A 113 -4.59 -6.15 -2.42
C ASN A 113 -5.69 -5.51 -1.56
N LYS A 114 -5.94 -4.20 -1.73
CA LYS A 114 -6.88 -3.38 -0.93
C LYS A 114 -6.61 -3.48 0.57
N ARG A 115 -5.37 -3.19 0.97
CA ARG A 115 -4.92 -3.30 2.37
C ARG A 115 -4.33 -1.98 2.86
N PHE A 116 -4.75 -1.55 4.03
CA PHE A 116 -4.14 -0.44 4.76
C PHE A 116 -3.36 -1.00 5.94
N TRP A 117 -2.05 -0.78 5.97
CA TRP A 117 -1.18 -1.38 6.97
C TRP A 117 -1.02 -0.48 8.19
N ILE A 118 -1.29 -1.05 9.36
CA ILE A 118 -1.02 -0.46 10.66
C ILE A 118 -0.19 -1.43 11.50
N CYS A 119 0.27 -0.96 12.65
CA CYS A 119 0.58 -1.83 13.76
C CYS A 119 -0.74 -2.47 14.24
#